data_AF-A0A972JXL0-F1
#
_entry.id   AF-A0A972JXL0-F1
#
_cell.length_a   1.000
_cell.length_b   1.000
_cell.length_c   1.000
_cell.angle_alpha   90.00
_cell.angle_beta   90.00
_cell.angle_gamma   90.00
#
_symmetry.space_group_name_H-M   'P 1'
#
loop_
_entity.id
_entity.type
_entity.pdbx_description
1 polymer ?
#
loop_
_entity_poly.entity_id
_entity_poly.type
_entity_poly.pdbx_seq_one_letter_code
_entity_poly.pdbx_strand_id
1 'polypeptide(L)'
;MTGSEVEVFESLTYNKLCLRERYHHIGHVGNSDNMQANTSPQKEKRYQRSRSTIELCQGNIVHQDVDAIVNAANSTLSGGDGVDGAIHQAAGPELLAECRTLGACPTGEARITKGYLLPATHVIHAVGPVYRARSQDADLFASAYQNSLLLASQRLLFLRLILAPTAIRLIRHYRLRYKPLLPILTNTKIVC
;
A
#
# COMPACT_ATOMS: atom_id res chain seq x y z
N MET A 1 9.08 14.30 1.62
CA MET A 1 8.55 14.24 3.00
C MET A 1 9.68 14.55 3.96
N THR A 2 9.44 15.39 4.96
CA THR A 2 10.46 15.74 5.98
C THR A 2 10.47 14.69 7.10
N GLY A 3 11.57 14.58 7.85
CA GLY A 3 11.72 13.55 8.90
C GLY A 3 10.66 13.59 10.01
N SER A 4 10.00 14.74 10.23
CA SER A 4 8.91 14.89 11.20
C SER A 4 7.57 14.34 10.70
N GLU A 5 7.32 14.33 9.39
CA GLU A 5 6.11 13.72 8.80
C GLU A 5 6.15 12.19 8.89
N VAL A 6 7.35 11.61 8.78
CA VAL A 6 7.59 10.15 8.88
C VAL A 6 7.33 9.66 10.31
N GLU A 7 7.76 10.38 11.34
CA GLU A 7 7.51 9.98 12.74
C GLU A 7 6.04 10.11 13.15
N VAL A 8 5.36 11.15 12.65
CA VAL A 8 3.91 11.30 12.81
C VAL A 8 3.18 10.16 12.10
N PHE A 9 3.63 9.78 10.91
CA PHE A 9 3.12 8.64 10.16
C PHE A 9 3.32 7.31 10.92
N GLU A 10 4.53 7.01 11.39
CA GLU A 10 4.83 5.80 12.16
C GLU A 10 3.97 5.69 13.43
N SER A 11 3.83 6.79 14.17
CA SER A 11 3.01 6.84 15.40
C SER A 11 1.52 6.65 15.11
N LEU A 12 1.03 7.17 13.99
CA LEU A 12 -0.36 7.02 13.55
C LEU A 12 -0.63 5.58 13.07
N THR A 13 0.16 5.08 12.12
CA THR A 13 0.02 3.75 11.52
C THR A 13 0.16 2.64 12.55
N TYR A 14 1.13 2.76 13.46
CA TYR A 14 1.38 1.75 14.49
C TYR A 14 0.33 1.75 15.63
N ASN A 15 -0.12 2.93 16.09
CA ASN A 15 -1.07 3.01 17.21
C ASN A 15 -2.55 2.99 16.79
N LYS A 16 -2.91 3.31 15.54
CA LYS A 16 -4.31 3.49 15.13
C LYS A 16 -4.76 2.61 13.96
N LEU A 17 -3.90 1.80 13.34
CA LEU A 17 -4.33 0.61 12.54
C LEU A 17 -4.70 -0.60 13.43
N CYS A 18 -4.69 -0.46 14.76
CA CYS A 18 -4.87 -1.57 15.72
C CYS A 18 -3.85 -2.72 15.53
N LEU A 19 -2.63 -2.41 15.05
CA LEU A 19 -1.57 -3.42 14.91
C LEU A 19 -1.14 -3.95 16.29
N ARG A 20 -0.93 -3.09 17.29
CA ARG A 20 -0.53 -3.48 18.66
C ARG A 20 -1.50 -4.44 19.36
N GLU A 21 -2.79 -4.35 19.09
CA GLU A 21 -3.80 -5.21 19.72
C GLU A 21 -3.84 -6.63 19.12
N ARG A 22 -3.18 -6.85 17.97
CA ARG A 22 -3.36 -8.07 17.16
C ARG A 22 -2.10 -8.67 16.56
N TYR A 23 -1.05 -7.90 16.38
CA TYR A 23 0.22 -8.32 15.82
C TYR A 23 1.33 -8.04 16.84
N HIS A 24 2.19 -9.02 17.05
CA HIS A 24 3.37 -8.84 17.88
C HIS A 24 4.45 -8.14 17.06
N HIS A 25 5.07 -7.10 17.63
CA HIS A 25 6.26 -6.50 17.05
C HIS A 25 7.41 -7.51 17.12
N ILE A 26 8.00 -7.85 15.99
CA ILE A 26 9.03 -8.89 15.89
C ILE A 26 10.44 -8.35 15.57
N GLY A 27 10.61 -7.01 15.51
CA GLY A 27 11.93 -6.37 15.44
C GLY A 27 12.06 -5.31 14.33
N HIS A 28 13.28 -4.82 14.18
CA HIS A 28 13.71 -3.95 13.08
C HIS A 28 14.47 -4.79 12.05
N VAL A 29 14.24 -4.55 10.76
CA VAL A 29 14.99 -5.25 9.70
C VAL A 29 16.37 -4.59 9.58
N GLY A 30 17.42 -5.33 9.95
CA GLY A 30 18.80 -4.95 9.68
C GLY A 30 19.25 -5.58 8.37
N ASN A 31 19.73 -4.77 7.43
CA ASN A 31 20.34 -5.27 6.21
C ASN A 31 21.75 -5.79 6.53
N SER A 32 21.88 -7.07 6.88
CA SER A 32 23.16 -7.78 6.77
C SER A 32 23.34 -8.09 5.29
N ASP A 33 24.04 -7.20 4.58
CA ASP A 33 24.69 -7.38 3.27
C ASP A 33 24.54 -6.12 2.39
N ASN A 34 25.17 -5.01 2.78
CA ASN A 34 25.93 -4.20 1.81
C ASN A 34 26.81 -3.16 2.52
N MET A 35 28.12 -3.34 2.40
CA MET A 35 29.13 -2.39 2.86
C MET A 35 29.38 -1.38 1.73
N GLN A 36 28.44 -0.44 1.49
CA GLN A 36 28.66 0.85 0.83
C GLN A 36 27.32 1.59 0.55
N ALA A 37 27.05 2.63 1.33
CA ALA A 37 26.52 3.94 0.90
C ALA A 37 25.87 4.66 2.09
N ASN A 38 26.21 5.93 2.21
CA ASN A 38 25.86 6.84 3.29
C ASN A 38 24.36 7.19 3.24
N THR A 39 23.51 6.43 3.93
CA THR A 39 22.10 6.78 4.17
C THR A 39 21.70 6.42 5.60
N SER A 40 21.02 7.35 6.27
CA SER A 40 20.45 7.19 7.61
C SER A 40 19.72 5.84 7.75
N PRO A 41 19.75 5.19 8.92
CA PRO A 41 19.18 3.85 9.09
C PRO A 41 17.71 3.84 8.66
N GLN A 42 17.39 3.04 7.63
CA GLN A 42 16.01 2.83 7.20
C GLN A 42 15.22 2.22 8.36
N LYS A 43 14.23 2.97 8.89
CA LYS A 43 13.38 2.55 10.01
C LYS A 43 12.36 1.51 9.54
N GLU A 44 12.82 0.31 9.23
CA GLU A 44 11.93 -0.80 8.89
C GLU A 44 11.43 -1.48 10.17
N LYS A 45 10.10 -1.65 10.29
CA LYS A 45 9.45 -2.29 11.46
C LYS A 45 8.62 -3.47 10.99
N ARG A 46 8.74 -4.61 11.66
CA ARG A 46 8.01 -5.83 11.30
C ARG A 46 7.05 -6.28 12.41
N TYR A 47 5.86 -6.69 11.99
CA TYR A 47 4.75 -7.13 12.83
C TYR A 47 4.25 -8.49 12.35
N GLN A 48 3.91 -9.40 13.26
CA GLN A 48 3.44 -10.73 12.89
C GLN A 48 2.20 -11.16 13.68
N ARG A 49 1.29 -11.85 13.00
CA ARG A 49 0.12 -12.53 13.58
C ARG A 49 -0.12 -13.84 12.84
N SER A 50 -0.09 -14.98 13.51
CA SER A 50 -0.26 -16.29 12.84
C SER A 50 0.72 -16.44 11.65
N ARG A 51 0.25 -16.73 10.42
CA ARG A 51 1.07 -16.83 9.20
C ARG A 51 1.24 -15.50 8.44
N SER A 52 0.86 -14.39 9.08
CA SER A 52 0.78 -13.07 8.46
C SER A 52 1.85 -12.13 8.98
N THR A 53 2.64 -11.55 8.08
CA THR A 53 3.63 -10.52 8.40
C THR A 53 3.20 -9.18 7.81
N ILE A 54 3.40 -8.10 8.56
CA ILE A 54 3.28 -6.72 8.07
C ILE A 54 4.63 -6.04 8.29
N GLU A 55 5.18 -5.46 7.24
CA GLU A 55 6.38 -4.62 7.30
C GLU A 55 5.98 -3.16 7.08
N LEU A 56 6.52 -2.25 7.87
CA LEU A 56 6.46 -0.82 7.60
C LEU A 56 7.87 -0.39 7.20
N CYS A 57 7.98 0.31 6.09
CA CYS A 57 9.27 0.77 5.58
C CYS A 57 9.10 2.12 4.89
N GLN A 58 10.17 2.89 4.84
CA GLN A 58 10.22 4.13 4.09
C GLN A 58 10.97 3.88 2.78
N GLY A 59 10.41 4.29 1.65
CA GLY A 59 11.07 4.06 0.38
C GLY A 59 10.25 4.43 -0.85
N ASN A 60 10.82 4.17 -2.03
CA ASN A 60 10.13 4.37 -3.29
C ASN A 60 9.44 3.07 -3.72
N ILE A 61 8.13 3.15 -3.94
CA ILE A 61 7.28 2.01 -4.31
C ILE A 61 7.64 1.42 -5.69
N VAL A 62 8.16 2.23 -6.61
CA VAL A 62 8.46 1.79 -7.98
C VAL A 62 9.71 0.91 -8.07
N HIS A 63 10.50 0.82 -7.01
CA HIS A 63 11.72 -0.01 -6.95
C HIS A 63 11.51 -1.32 -6.18
N GLN A 64 10.28 -1.62 -5.76
CA GLN A 64 10.03 -2.75 -4.89
C GLN A 64 9.86 -4.03 -5.70
N ASP A 65 10.74 -5.00 -5.45
CA ASP A 65 10.68 -6.34 -6.01
C ASP A 65 9.73 -7.22 -5.19
N VAL A 66 8.46 -7.23 -5.61
CA VAL A 66 7.33 -7.87 -4.93
C VAL A 66 6.31 -8.40 -5.94
N ASP A 67 5.34 -9.20 -5.48
CA ASP A 67 4.31 -9.74 -6.37
C ASP A 67 3.42 -8.61 -6.90
N ALA A 68 3.02 -7.69 -6.04
CA ALA A 68 2.18 -6.58 -6.44
C ALA A 68 2.47 -5.30 -5.64
N ILE A 69 2.30 -4.16 -6.31
CA ILE A 69 2.19 -2.85 -5.68
C ILE A 69 0.76 -2.34 -5.86
N VAL A 70 0.25 -1.59 -4.88
CA VAL A 70 -1.07 -0.96 -4.93
C VAL A 70 -0.89 0.51 -5.21
N ASN A 71 -1.41 0.95 -6.36
CA ASN A 71 -1.45 2.32 -6.80
C ASN A 71 -2.69 3.03 -6.23
N ALA A 72 -2.51 4.28 -5.80
CA ALA A 72 -3.58 5.18 -5.45
C ALA A 72 -4.08 5.90 -6.71
N ALA A 73 -4.96 5.23 -7.46
CA ALA A 73 -5.39 5.65 -8.77
C ALA A 73 -6.59 6.62 -8.71
N ASN A 74 -6.81 7.33 -9.81
CA ASN A 74 -8.05 8.03 -10.11
C ASN A 74 -9.05 7.10 -10.83
N SER A 75 -10.32 7.51 -10.89
CA SER A 75 -11.39 6.67 -11.44
C SER A 75 -11.29 6.39 -12.94
N THR A 76 -10.50 7.16 -13.69
CA THR A 76 -10.27 6.97 -15.12
C THR A 76 -9.05 6.10 -15.42
N LEU A 77 -8.29 5.68 -14.40
CA LEU A 77 -7.08 4.85 -14.54
C LEU A 77 -6.06 5.40 -15.55
N SER A 78 -6.02 6.73 -15.68
CA SER A 78 -5.27 7.40 -16.75
C SER A 78 -3.86 7.85 -16.31
N GLY A 79 -3.42 7.42 -15.13
CA GLY A 79 -2.30 8.04 -14.43
C GLY A 79 -2.66 9.42 -13.89
N GLY A 80 -1.68 10.08 -13.26
CA GLY A 80 -1.86 11.37 -12.62
C GLY A 80 -0.55 11.87 -12.01
N ASP A 81 -0.64 12.66 -10.95
CA ASP A 81 0.54 13.15 -10.22
C ASP A 81 0.92 12.23 -9.05
N GLY A 82 2.03 12.55 -8.38
CA GLY A 82 2.46 11.86 -7.17
C GLY A 82 2.83 10.39 -7.41
N VAL A 83 2.34 9.50 -6.55
CA VAL A 83 2.64 8.05 -6.63
C VAL A 83 2.08 7.43 -7.92
N ASP A 84 0.88 7.86 -8.36
CA ASP A 84 0.24 7.36 -9.58
C ASP A 84 1.11 7.68 -10.81
N GLY A 85 1.54 8.94 -10.93
CA GLY A 85 2.47 9.37 -11.98
C GLY A 85 3.80 8.64 -11.96
N ALA A 86 4.40 8.46 -10.77
CA ALA A 86 5.66 7.75 -10.63
C ALA A 86 5.54 6.28 -11.08
N ILE A 87 4.45 5.60 -10.72
CA ILE A 87 4.17 4.22 -11.15
C ILE A 87 3.98 4.14 -12.66
N HIS A 88 3.18 5.04 -13.25
CA HIS A 88 2.98 5.08 -14.71
C HIS A 88 4.28 5.37 -15.48
N GLN A 89 5.08 6.30 -14.99
CA GLN A 89 6.36 6.63 -15.60
C GLN A 89 7.34 5.45 -15.53
N ALA A 90 7.41 4.76 -14.39
CA ALA A 90 8.34 3.65 -14.18
C ALA A 90 7.88 2.35 -14.87
N ALA A 91 6.58 2.10 -14.98
CA ALA A 91 6.05 0.91 -15.64
C ALA A 91 6.13 0.98 -17.17
N GLY A 92 6.17 2.17 -17.74
CA GLY A 92 6.17 2.37 -19.19
C GLY A 92 4.76 2.56 -19.80
N PRO A 93 4.69 2.97 -21.08
CA PRO A 93 3.44 3.32 -21.75
C PRO A 93 2.45 2.15 -21.86
N GLU A 94 2.92 0.91 -21.81
CA GLU A 94 2.11 -0.30 -21.87
C GLU A 94 1.15 -0.42 -20.68
N LEU A 95 1.52 0.11 -19.51
CA LEU A 95 0.62 0.16 -18.36
C LEU A 95 -0.63 0.98 -18.66
N LEU A 96 -0.45 2.16 -19.25
CA LEU A 96 -1.58 3.01 -19.64
C LEU A 96 -2.43 2.35 -20.74
N ALA A 97 -1.81 1.60 -21.66
CA ALA A 97 -2.52 0.87 -22.69
C ALA A 97 -3.43 -0.21 -22.10
N GLU A 98 -2.96 -0.98 -21.12
CA GLU A 98 -3.79 -1.98 -20.43
C GLU A 98 -4.86 -1.33 -19.57
N CYS A 99 -4.54 -0.25 -18.83
CA CYS A 99 -5.54 0.51 -18.06
C CYS A 99 -6.75 0.93 -18.91
N ARG A 100 -6.51 1.35 -20.17
CA ARG A 100 -7.60 1.72 -21.10
C ARG A 100 -8.53 0.57 -21.44
N THR A 101 -8.06 -0.68 -21.37
CA THR A 101 -8.90 -1.87 -21.62
C THR A 101 -9.78 -2.25 -20.42
N LEU A 102 -9.44 -1.78 -19.23
CA LEU A 102 -10.16 -2.09 -17.98
C LEU A 102 -11.39 -1.21 -17.76
N GLY A 103 -11.51 -0.11 -18.52
CA GLY A 103 -12.55 0.90 -18.33
C GLY A 103 -12.36 1.70 -17.02
N ALA A 104 -13.43 2.33 -16.57
CA ALA A 104 -13.39 3.10 -15.33
C ALA A 104 -13.33 2.20 -14.07
N CYS A 105 -12.73 2.73 -13.01
CA CYS A 105 -12.74 2.14 -11.68
C CYS A 105 -13.48 3.06 -10.70
N PRO A 106 -14.71 2.71 -10.28
CA PRO A 106 -15.44 3.47 -9.28
C PRO A 106 -14.68 3.62 -7.96
N THR A 107 -14.98 4.69 -7.23
CA THR A 107 -14.46 4.89 -5.89
C THR A 107 -14.85 3.74 -4.97
N GLY A 108 -13.88 3.21 -4.21
CA GLY A 108 -14.03 2.04 -3.37
C GLY A 108 -13.71 0.72 -4.07
N GLU A 109 -13.43 0.74 -5.37
CA GLU A 109 -13.04 -0.45 -6.12
C GLU A 109 -11.54 -0.49 -6.43
N ALA A 110 -11.11 -1.63 -6.97
CA ALA A 110 -9.77 -1.82 -7.49
C ALA A 110 -9.79 -2.59 -8.83
N ARG A 111 -8.72 -2.43 -9.62
CA ARG A 111 -8.42 -3.20 -10.83
C ARG A 111 -6.97 -3.68 -10.80
N ILE A 112 -6.61 -4.66 -11.63
CA ILE A 112 -5.26 -5.21 -11.68
C ILE A 112 -4.73 -5.23 -13.11
N THR A 113 -3.45 -4.93 -13.27
CA THR A 113 -2.67 -4.93 -14.50
C THR A 113 -1.33 -5.66 -14.27
N LYS A 114 -0.57 -5.88 -15.35
CA LYS A 114 0.84 -6.26 -15.24
C LYS A 114 1.70 -5.09 -14.75
N GLY A 115 2.85 -5.40 -14.15
CA GLY A 115 3.82 -4.40 -13.72
C GLY A 115 4.72 -3.82 -14.81
N TYR A 116 4.78 -4.49 -15.97
CA TYR A 116 5.59 -4.07 -17.12
C TYR A 116 7.07 -3.89 -16.78
N LEU A 117 7.61 -2.67 -16.86
CA LEU A 117 9.00 -2.37 -16.55
C LEU A 117 9.28 -2.27 -15.04
N LEU A 118 8.24 -2.35 -14.20
CA LEU A 118 8.43 -2.39 -12.75
C LEU A 118 9.05 -3.73 -12.32
N PRO A 119 9.86 -3.74 -11.24
CA PRO A 119 10.25 -4.98 -10.57
C PRO A 119 9.02 -5.74 -10.04
N ALA A 120 7.98 -5.00 -9.62
CA ALA A 120 6.75 -5.60 -9.17
C ALA A 120 6.02 -6.31 -10.32
N THR A 121 5.54 -7.54 -10.10
CA THR A 121 4.94 -8.30 -11.20
C THR A 121 3.57 -7.77 -11.64
N HIS A 122 2.84 -7.12 -10.72
CA HIS A 122 1.51 -6.55 -10.95
C HIS A 122 1.33 -5.17 -10.31
N VAL A 123 0.43 -4.38 -10.88
CA VAL A 123 -0.09 -3.15 -10.24
C VAL A 123 -1.58 -3.33 -9.95
N ILE A 124 -1.96 -3.12 -8.70
CA ILE A 124 -3.36 -3.07 -8.28
C ILE A 124 -3.75 -1.60 -8.17
N HIS A 125 -4.63 -1.12 -9.04
CA HIS A 125 -5.10 0.25 -9.08
C HIS A 125 -6.33 0.39 -8.18
N ALA A 126 -6.17 1.02 -7.02
CA ALA A 126 -7.24 1.22 -6.04
C ALA A 126 -7.70 2.68 -6.03
N VAL A 127 -9.01 2.91 -6.13
CA VAL A 127 -9.57 4.27 -6.20
C VAL A 127 -10.19 4.63 -4.85
N GLY A 128 -9.47 5.41 -4.06
CA GLY A 128 -9.98 5.96 -2.80
C GLY A 128 -10.87 7.20 -3.02
N PRO A 129 -11.73 7.56 -2.04
CA PRO A 129 -12.51 8.79 -2.12
C PRO A 129 -11.63 10.02 -1.97
N VAL A 130 -12.08 11.14 -2.56
CA VAL A 130 -11.59 12.46 -2.17
C VAL A 130 -12.06 12.72 -0.74
N TYR A 131 -11.16 12.57 0.22
CA TYR A 131 -11.53 12.59 1.64
C TYR A 131 -12.00 13.97 2.09
N ARG A 132 -13.26 14.06 2.49
CA ARG A 132 -13.93 15.29 2.97
C ARG A 132 -14.53 15.11 4.36
N ALA A 133 -14.07 14.10 5.11
CA ALA A 133 -14.57 13.72 6.43
C ALA A 133 -16.08 13.43 6.46
N ARG A 134 -16.63 12.94 5.34
CA ARG A 134 -18.01 12.45 5.29
C ARG A 134 -18.07 11.03 5.85
N SER A 135 -19.23 10.65 6.36
CA SER A 135 -19.44 9.31 6.92
C SER A 135 -19.06 8.19 5.93
N GLN A 136 -19.37 8.34 4.64
CA GLN A 136 -19.08 7.32 3.63
C GLN A 136 -17.61 7.24 3.23
N ASP A 137 -16.80 8.29 3.48
CA ASP A 137 -15.42 8.35 2.97
C ASP A 137 -14.56 7.26 3.62
N ALA A 138 -14.82 6.95 4.89
CA ALA A 138 -14.14 5.87 5.58
C ALA A 138 -14.51 4.49 5.00
N ASP A 139 -15.78 4.30 4.64
CA ASP A 139 -16.30 3.05 4.11
C ASP A 139 -15.74 2.79 2.70
N LEU A 140 -15.79 3.80 1.83
CA LEU A 140 -15.22 3.70 0.48
C LEU A 140 -13.71 3.46 0.51
N PHE A 141 -13.00 4.10 1.42
CA PHE A 141 -11.57 3.85 1.59
C PHE A 141 -11.30 2.40 2.03
N ALA A 142 -12.08 1.89 3.00
CA ALA A 142 -11.98 0.51 3.44
C ALA A 142 -12.28 -0.48 2.29
N SER A 143 -13.28 -0.20 1.47
CA SER A 143 -13.61 -0.99 0.29
C SER A 143 -12.46 -1.03 -0.72
N ALA A 144 -11.80 0.10 -1.00
CA ALA A 144 -10.69 0.13 -1.95
C ALA A 144 -9.53 -0.79 -1.49
N TYR A 145 -9.19 -0.78 -0.20
CA TYR A 145 -8.18 -1.67 0.37
C TYR A 145 -8.62 -3.13 0.38
N GLN A 146 -9.86 -3.40 0.77
CA GLN A 146 -10.43 -4.77 0.74
C GLN A 146 -10.39 -5.36 -0.66
N ASN A 147 -10.83 -4.60 -1.64
CA ASN A 147 -10.85 -5.04 -3.04
C ASN A 147 -9.43 -5.26 -3.57
N SER A 148 -8.45 -4.46 -3.13
CA SER A 148 -7.04 -4.69 -3.47
C SER A 148 -6.51 -6.01 -2.92
N LEU A 149 -6.80 -6.30 -1.64
CA LEU A 149 -6.41 -7.55 -1.00
C LEU A 149 -7.13 -8.76 -1.61
N LEU A 150 -8.38 -8.59 -1.98
CA LEU A 150 -9.16 -9.63 -2.65
C LEU A 150 -8.59 -9.95 -4.04
N LEU A 151 -8.17 -8.94 -4.81
CA LEU A 151 -7.51 -9.16 -6.10
C LEU A 151 -6.17 -9.86 -5.94
N ALA A 152 -5.35 -9.44 -4.97
CA ALA A 152 -4.11 -10.14 -4.65
C ALA A 152 -4.39 -11.60 -4.25
N SER A 153 -5.48 -11.83 -3.51
CA SER A 153 -5.90 -13.17 -3.09
C SER A 153 -6.24 -14.10 -4.23
N GLN A 154 -7.11 -13.63 -5.12
CA GLN A 154 -7.58 -14.40 -6.26
C GLN A 154 -6.45 -14.78 -7.22
N ARG A 155 -5.34 -14.05 -7.19
CA ARG A 155 -4.14 -14.30 -7.99
C ARG A 155 -3.01 -14.98 -7.22
N LEU A 156 -3.24 -15.35 -5.96
CA LEU A 156 -2.24 -15.93 -5.06
C LEU A 156 -0.99 -15.05 -4.86
N LEU A 157 -1.12 -13.72 -5.02
CA LEU A 157 -0.05 -12.71 -4.92
C LEU A 157 0.19 -12.25 -3.48
N PHE A 158 -0.08 -13.12 -2.52
CA PHE A 158 -0.01 -12.79 -1.10
C PHE A 158 1.39 -12.93 -0.49
N LEU A 159 2.39 -13.33 -1.28
CA LEU A 159 3.70 -13.59 -0.73
C LEU A 159 4.40 -12.27 -0.41
N ARG A 160 4.23 -11.24 -1.27
CA ARG A 160 4.75 -9.88 -1.05
C ARG A 160 3.86 -8.83 -1.73
N LEU A 161 3.09 -8.05 -0.96
CA LEU A 161 2.24 -6.96 -1.46
C LEU A 161 2.66 -5.61 -0.86
N ILE A 162 2.68 -4.54 -1.67
CA ILE A 162 2.94 -3.20 -1.17
C ILE A 162 1.80 -2.22 -1.34
N LEU A 163 1.41 -1.55 -0.25
CA LEU A 163 0.35 -0.54 -0.25
C LEU A 163 0.95 0.87 -0.26
N ALA A 164 0.56 1.70 -1.23
CA ALA A 164 0.93 3.11 -1.24
C ALA A 164 0.36 3.85 -0.01
N PRO A 165 1.07 4.88 0.49
CA PRO A 165 0.75 5.57 1.74
C PRO A 165 -0.43 6.55 1.67
N THR A 166 -1.28 6.52 0.64
CA THR A 166 -2.48 7.39 0.62
C THR A 166 -3.50 7.05 1.73
N ALA A 167 -3.28 5.97 2.50
CA ALA A 167 -3.96 5.64 3.77
C ALA A 167 -3.76 6.59 4.94
N ILE A 168 -2.79 7.48 4.89
CA ILE A 168 -2.31 8.16 6.11
C ILE A 168 -3.30 9.18 6.66
N ARG A 169 -4.13 9.77 5.81
CA ARG A 169 -5.05 10.83 6.27
C ARG A 169 -6.20 10.29 7.12
N LEU A 170 -6.42 8.99 7.15
CA LEU A 170 -7.59 8.35 7.77
C LEU A 170 -7.34 7.76 9.16
N ILE A 171 -6.09 7.79 9.62
CA ILE A 171 -5.73 7.07 10.82
C ILE A 171 -6.39 7.70 12.07
N ARG A 172 -6.90 8.94 12.01
CA ARG A 172 -7.74 9.53 13.08
C ARG A 172 -9.15 8.91 13.22
N HIS A 173 -9.75 8.37 12.16
CA HIS A 173 -11.16 7.91 12.18
C HIS A 173 -11.34 6.38 12.18
N TYR A 174 -10.30 5.60 11.87
CA TYR A 174 -10.35 4.12 11.88
C TYR A 174 -10.57 3.49 13.26
N ARG A 175 -10.60 4.29 14.33
CA ARG A 175 -10.60 3.82 15.74
C ARG A 175 -11.82 2.97 16.14
N LEU A 176 -12.93 2.91 15.38
CA LEU A 176 -14.20 2.39 15.94
C LEU A 176 -15.04 1.41 15.13
N ARG A 177 -14.85 1.17 13.81
CA ARG A 177 -15.84 0.38 13.03
C ARG A 177 -15.35 -0.88 12.32
N TYR A 178 -14.09 -0.97 11.90
CA TYR A 178 -13.65 -2.08 11.03
C TYR A 178 -12.62 -2.99 11.70
N LYS A 179 -13.08 -3.73 12.73
CA LYS A 179 -12.29 -4.79 13.36
C LYS A 179 -11.99 -6.00 12.44
N PRO A 180 -12.84 -6.51 11.55
CA PRO A 180 -12.59 -7.85 10.97
C PRO A 180 -11.59 -7.92 9.79
N LEU A 181 -10.92 -6.83 9.39
CA LEU A 181 -10.21 -6.78 8.09
C LEU A 181 -8.73 -7.18 8.08
N LEU A 182 -8.08 -7.23 9.24
CA LEU A 182 -6.67 -7.63 9.32
C LEU A 182 -6.37 -9.15 9.14
N PRO A 183 -7.27 -10.14 9.36
CA PRO A 183 -6.91 -11.55 9.25
C PRO A 183 -6.47 -12.05 7.86
N ILE A 184 -6.66 -11.25 6.80
CA ILE A 184 -6.41 -11.68 5.41
C ILE A 184 -5.02 -11.23 4.90
N LEU A 185 -4.34 -10.33 5.62
CA LEU A 185 -3.02 -9.83 5.22
C LEU A 185 -1.97 -10.92 5.46
N THR A 186 -1.66 -11.79 4.50
CA THR A 186 -0.40 -12.56 4.58
C THR A 186 0.70 -11.73 3.92
N ASN A 187 1.86 -11.64 4.58
CA ASN A 187 3.09 -10.96 4.14
C ASN A 187 2.94 -9.67 3.30
N THR A 188 2.55 -8.57 3.94
CA THR A 188 2.34 -7.24 3.33
C THR A 188 3.43 -6.26 3.78
N LYS A 189 4.04 -5.52 2.85
CA LYS A 189 4.99 -4.44 3.13
C LYS A 189 4.34 -3.08 2.83
N ILE A 190 4.13 -2.23 3.81
CA ILE A 190 3.58 -0.88 3.61
C ILE A 190 4.76 0.06 3.43
N VAL A 191 4.90 0.62 2.22
CA VAL A 191 5.96 1.58 1.87
C VAL A 191 5.39 2.99 2.02
N CYS A 192 6.17 3.86 2.65
CA CYS A 192 5.73 5.19 3.06
C CYS A 192 6.69 6.26 2.58
#